data_AF-A0A1J3GG52-F1
#
_entry.id   AF-A0A1J3GG52-F1
#
_cell.length_a   1.000
_cell.length_b   1.000
_cell.length_c   1.000
_cell.angle_alpha   90.00
_cell.angle_beta   90.00
_cell.angle_gamma   90.00
#
_symmetry.space_group_name_H-M   'P 1'
#
loop_
_entity.id
_entity.type
_entity.pdbx_description
1 polymer ?
#
loop_
_entity_poly.entity_id
_entity_poly.type
_entity_poly.pdbx_seq_one_letter_code
_entity_poly.pdbx_strand_id
1 'polypeptide(L)'
;DEAIHDGVDVLSLSLGSNVPIYPETDFRNGIATGAFHAVLKGITVVCSGGNAGPEAQTVSNTAPWIVTVAATTLDRSFPTPITLGNNKVILGQALYTGPEVGFTGLVYPENPGNSN
;
A
#
# COMPACT_ATOMS: atom_id res chain seq x y z
N ASP A 1 24.22 2.56 -3.47
CA ASP A 1 25.50 2.64 -4.21
C ASP A 1 25.82 1.38 -4.99
N GLU A 2 25.72 0.17 -4.41
CA GLU A 2 25.94 -1.08 -5.16
C GLU A 2 25.12 -1.17 -6.46
N ALA A 3 23.81 -0.90 -6.42
CA ALA A 3 22.99 -0.94 -7.64
C ALA A 3 23.43 0.10 -8.71
N ILE A 4 24.03 1.22 -8.29
CA ILE A 4 24.62 2.21 -9.21
C ILE A 4 25.89 1.63 -9.84
N HIS A 5 26.74 0.99 -9.04
CA HIS A 5 27.94 0.31 -9.50
C HIS A 5 27.64 -0.84 -10.47
N ASP A 6 26.57 -1.60 -10.19
CA ASP A 6 26.09 -2.69 -11.04
C ASP A 6 25.48 -2.21 -12.36
N GLY A 7 25.32 -0.89 -12.54
CA GLY A 7 24.91 -0.29 -13.81
C GLY A 7 23.43 -0.50 -14.14
N VAL A 8 22.54 -0.49 -13.14
CA VAL A 8 21.08 -0.58 -13.40
C VAL A 8 20.55 0.65 -14.13
N ASP A 9 19.52 0.47 -14.95
CA ASP A 9 18.86 1.57 -15.65
C ASP A 9 17.80 2.28 -14.80
N VAL A 10 17.14 1.54 -13.90
CA VAL A 10 16.04 2.04 -13.05
C VAL A 10 16.13 1.43 -11.64
N LEU A 11 15.86 2.25 -10.63
CA LEU A 11 15.63 1.83 -9.25
C LEU A 11 14.14 1.94 -8.91
N SER A 12 13.54 0.82 -8.51
CA SER A 12 12.16 0.74 -8.04
C SER A 12 12.14 0.44 -6.54
N LEU A 13 11.72 1.43 -5.74
CA LEU A 13 11.84 1.40 -4.29
C LEU A 13 10.47 1.52 -3.61
N SER A 14 9.92 0.39 -3.19
CA SER A 14 8.67 0.33 -2.39
C SER A 14 8.95 0.45 -0.90
N LEU A 15 9.63 1.53 -0.52
CA LEU A 15 10.05 1.80 0.86
C LEU A 15 9.98 3.32 1.13
N GLY A 16 9.93 3.68 2.41
CA GLY A 16 9.84 5.06 2.84
C GLY A 16 9.77 5.15 4.36
N SER A 17 10.01 6.33 4.90
CA SER A 17 9.76 6.63 6.31
C SER A 17 8.40 7.29 6.49
N ASN A 18 8.02 7.50 7.75
CA ASN A 18 6.98 8.47 8.10
C ASN A 18 7.30 9.84 7.46
N VAL A 19 6.25 10.65 7.24
CA VAL A 19 6.41 11.99 6.69
C VAL A 19 7.38 12.79 7.57
N PRO A 20 8.50 13.26 7.01
CA PRO A 20 9.51 13.93 7.79
C PRO A 20 9.03 15.32 8.24
N ILE A 21 9.44 15.73 9.44
CA ILE A 21 9.25 17.12 9.94
C ILE A 21 10.31 18.09 9.42
N TYR A 22 11.14 17.64 8.48
CA TYR A 22 12.25 18.36 7.89
C TYR A 22 12.15 18.31 6.36
N PRO A 23 12.86 19.20 5.63
CA PRO A 23 12.77 19.27 4.18
C PRO A 23 13.09 17.96 3.48
N GLU A 24 12.46 17.73 2.33
CA GLU A 24 12.59 16.53 1.50
C GLU A 24 14.01 16.30 0.96
N THR A 25 14.82 17.37 0.89
CA THR A 25 16.22 17.33 0.46
C THR A 25 17.21 17.26 1.61
N ASP A 26 16.75 17.05 2.85
CA ASP A 26 17.62 16.95 4.02
C ASP A 26 18.50 15.69 3.93
N PHE A 27 19.79 15.82 4.26
CA PHE A 27 20.77 14.73 4.20
C PHE A 27 20.45 13.55 5.12
N ARG A 28 19.62 13.76 6.17
CA ARG A 28 19.11 12.69 7.03
C ARG A 28 18.19 11.74 6.28
N ASN A 29 17.61 12.19 5.16
CA ASN A 29 16.85 11.33 4.27
C ASN A 29 17.83 10.55 3.36
N GLY A 30 18.17 9.34 3.78
CA GLY A 30 19.05 8.44 3.02
C GLY A 30 18.48 8.05 1.65
N ILE A 31 17.14 7.98 1.52
CA ILE A 31 16.48 7.69 0.24
C ILE A 31 16.69 8.86 -0.72
N ALA A 32 16.40 10.09 -0.28
CA ALA A 32 16.61 11.28 -1.10
C ALA A 32 18.09 11.42 -1.52
N THR A 33 19.01 11.25 -0.58
CA THR A 33 20.46 11.36 -0.85
C THR A 33 20.94 10.29 -1.83
N GLY A 34 20.58 9.03 -1.61
CA GLY A 34 20.95 7.93 -2.52
C GLY A 34 20.30 8.07 -3.90
N ALA A 35 19.03 8.50 -3.96
CA ALA A 35 18.34 8.77 -5.20
C ALA A 35 19.00 9.89 -6.00
N PHE A 36 19.49 10.94 -5.32
CA PHE A 36 20.21 12.03 -5.96
C PHE A 36 21.48 11.50 -6.66
N HIS A 37 22.27 10.66 -5.98
CA HIS A 37 23.45 10.04 -6.57
C HIS A 37 23.11 9.16 -7.79
N ALA A 38 22.02 8.39 -7.72
CA ALA A 38 21.57 7.56 -8.83
C ALA A 38 21.15 8.39 -10.04
N VAL A 39 20.35 9.44 -9.83
CA VAL A 39 19.88 10.34 -10.90
C VAL A 39 21.04 11.08 -11.56
N LEU A 40 22.07 11.47 -10.81
CA LEU A 40 23.31 12.04 -11.36
C LEU A 40 24.07 11.07 -12.29
N LYS A 41 23.83 9.76 -12.15
CA LYS A 41 24.39 8.72 -13.02
C LYS A 41 23.45 8.30 -14.15
N GLY A 42 22.35 9.03 -14.35
CA GLY A 42 21.36 8.75 -15.39
C GLY A 42 20.37 7.63 -15.02
N ILE A 43 20.34 7.21 -13.76
CA ILE A 43 19.47 6.13 -13.29
C ILE A 43 18.17 6.74 -12.78
N THR A 44 17.04 6.31 -13.33
CA THR A 44 15.72 6.79 -12.88
C THR A 44 15.35 6.14 -11.55
N VAL A 45 14.83 6.92 -10.60
CA VAL A 45 14.40 6.42 -9.29
C VAL A 45 12.89 6.61 -9.13
N VAL A 46 12.20 5.51 -8.83
CA VAL A 46 10.76 5.47 -8.58
C VAL A 46 10.51 5.02 -7.15
N CYS A 47 9.71 5.79 -6.39
CA CYS A 47 9.34 5.47 -5.01
C CYS A 47 7.83 5.54 -4.79
N SER A 48 7.33 4.83 -3.78
CA SER A 48 5.93 4.97 -3.36
C SER A 48 5.68 6.28 -2.59
N GLY A 49 4.47 6.83 -2.71
CA GLY A 49 4.02 8.00 -1.93
C GLY A 49 3.67 7.69 -0.46
N GLY A 50 3.71 6.42 -0.06
CA GLY A 50 3.32 5.96 1.28
C GLY A 50 1.83 5.63 1.41
N ASN A 51 1.46 5.02 2.56
CA ASN A 51 0.11 4.51 2.84
C ASN A 51 -0.56 5.22 4.04
N ALA A 52 -0.07 6.41 4.42
CA ALA A 52 -0.50 7.13 5.61
C ALA A 52 -1.68 8.08 5.38
N GLY A 53 -2.24 8.11 4.17
CA GLY A 53 -3.44 8.88 3.86
C GLY A 53 -4.68 8.44 4.66
N PRO A 54 -5.85 9.07 4.44
CA PRO A 54 -6.16 10.00 3.34
C PRO A 54 -5.92 11.48 3.66
N GLU A 55 -5.46 11.79 4.88
CA GLU A 55 -5.28 13.18 5.32
C GLU A 55 -4.24 13.94 4.48
N ALA A 56 -4.36 15.26 4.44
CA ALA A 56 -3.40 16.12 3.75
C ALA A 56 -1.99 15.99 4.34
N GLN A 57 -0.96 16.26 3.51
CA GLN A 57 0.46 16.24 3.91
C GLN A 57 0.96 14.88 4.43
N THR A 58 0.40 13.78 3.90
CA THR A 58 0.79 12.40 4.27
C THR A 58 1.73 11.71 3.27
N VAL A 59 2.14 12.41 2.20
CA VAL A 59 3.00 11.86 1.14
C VAL A 59 4.47 11.81 1.58
N SER A 60 5.13 10.67 1.37
CA SER A 60 6.58 10.48 1.58
C SER A 60 7.35 10.47 0.25
N ASN A 61 8.69 10.41 0.32
CA ASN A 61 9.58 10.33 -0.85
C ASN A 61 9.39 11.50 -1.85
N THR A 62 9.24 12.72 -1.35
CA THR A 62 8.89 13.92 -2.11
C THR A 62 10.08 14.67 -2.70
N ALA A 63 11.29 14.10 -2.64
CA ALA A 63 12.48 14.75 -3.19
C ALA A 63 12.30 15.00 -4.69
N PRO A 64 12.65 16.19 -5.24
CA PRO A 64 12.28 16.59 -6.60
C PRO A 64 12.80 15.70 -7.73
N TRP A 65 13.86 14.92 -7.46
CA TRP A 65 14.47 14.00 -8.41
C TRP A 65 13.89 12.57 -8.37
N ILE A 66 12.89 12.32 -7.51
CA ILE A 66 12.22 11.02 -7.39
C ILE A 66 10.88 11.07 -8.11
N VAL A 67 10.57 10.01 -8.86
CA VAL A 67 9.21 9.77 -9.35
C VAL A 67 8.39 9.16 -8.21
N THR A 68 7.59 9.97 -7.54
CA THR A 68 6.72 9.54 -6.42
C THR A 68 5.38 9.03 -6.94
N VAL A 69 5.03 7.78 -6.64
CA VAL A 69 3.86 7.09 -7.20
C VAL A 69 2.77 6.89 -6.14
N ALA A 70 1.55 7.35 -6.46
CA ALA A 70 0.35 7.12 -5.65
C ALA A 70 -0.31 5.76 -5.97
N ALA A 71 -1.12 5.26 -5.04
CA ALA A 71 -1.91 4.04 -5.25
C ALA A 71 -3.32 4.39 -5.76
N THR A 72 -3.82 3.60 -6.70
CA THR A 72 -5.21 3.66 -7.18
C THR A 72 -5.76 2.25 -7.35
N THR A 73 -7.08 2.13 -7.47
CA THR A 73 -7.78 0.88 -7.71
C THR A 73 -7.85 0.56 -9.21
N LEU A 74 -7.97 -0.72 -9.54
CA LEU A 74 -8.33 -1.19 -10.87
C LEU A 74 -9.85 -1.38 -10.99
N ASP A 75 -10.33 -1.66 -12.19
CA ASP A 75 -11.72 -2.06 -12.46
C ASP A 75 -12.05 -3.48 -11.92
N ARG A 76 -11.02 -4.28 -11.62
CA ARG A 76 -11.14 -5.60 -11.01
C ARG A 76 -11.61 -5.51 -9.55
N SER A 77 -12.55 -6.38 -9.18
CA SER A 77 -12.93 -6.66 -7.79
C SER A 77 -12.80 -8.14 -7.45
N PHE A 78 -12.73 -8.46 -6.16
CA PHE A 78 -12.71 -9.84 -5.64
C PHE A 78 -13.97 -10.08 -4.80
N PRO A 79 -15.15 -10.22 -5.43
CA PRO A 79 -16.40 -10.43 -4.71
C PRO A 79 -16.40 -11.78 -4.01
N THR A 80 -16.82 -11.79 -2.74
CA THR A 80 -16.99 -13.01 -1.94
C THR A 80 -18.44 -13.11 -1.51
N PRO A 81 -19.24 -14.03 -2.10
CA PRO A 81 -20.62 -14.24 -1.70
C PRO A 81 -20.72 -14.79 -0.27
N ILE A 82 -21.54 -14.14 0.55
CA ILE A 82 -21.86 -14.56 1.92
C ILE A 82 -23.34 -14.93 1.93
N THR A 83 -23.64 -16.22 2.05
CA THR A 83 -25.02 -16.73 2.14
C THR A 83 -25.42 -16.86 3.60
N LEU A 84 -26.44 -16.11 4.02
CA LEU A 84 -27.01 -16.18 5.37
C LEU A 84 -28.03 -17.33 5.48
N GLY A 85 -28.33 -17.76 6.71
CA GLY A 85 -29.31 -18.83 6.97
C GLY A 85 -30.74 -18.51 6.52
N ASN A 86 -31.05 -17.25 6.24
CA ASN A 86 -32.32 -16.80 5.63
C ASN A 86 -32.26 -16.69 4.09
N ASN A 87 -31.27 -17.32 3.45
CA ASN A 87 -31.01 -17.31 2.01
C ASN A 87 -30.70 -15.92 1.40
N LYS A 88 -30.50 -14.89 2.21
CA LYS A 88 -29.97 -13.62 1.69
C LYS A 88 -28.49 -13.78 1.35
N VAL A 89 -28.12 -13.35 0.16
CA VAL A 89 -26.73 -13.30 -0.30
C VAL A 89 -26.23 -11.87 -0.23
N ILE A 90 -25.12 -11.67 0.46
CA ILE A 90 -24.39 -10.39 0.53
C ILE A 90 -23.08 -10.55 -0.23
N LEU A 91 -22.77 -9.62 -1.12
CA LEU A 91 -21.47 -9.59 -1.78
C LEU A 91 -20.48 -8.80 -0.92
N GLY A 92 -19.59 -9.51 -0.23
CA GLY A 92 -18.43 -8.92 0.43
C GLY A 92 -17.23 -8.81 -0.53
N GLN A 93 -16.09 -8.41 0.00
CA GLN A 93 -14.80 -8.46 -0.71
C GLN A 93 -13.75 -9.12 0.17
N ALA A 94 -13.15 -10.20 -0.33
CA ALA A 94 -12.07 -10.90 0.34
C ALA A 94 -11.23 -11.69 -0.68
N LEU A 95 -10.00 -12.04 -0.28
CA LEU A 95 -9.16 -13.01 -0.97
C LEU A 95 -9.07 -14.25 -0.07
N TYR A 96 -10.03 -15.16 -0.22
CA TYR A 96 -10.05 -16.44 0.49
C TYR A 96 -9.61 -17.57 -0.46
N THR A 97 -8.54 -18.28 -0.08
CA THR A 97 -7.94 -19.37 -0.88
C THR A 97 -8.07 -20.74 -0.20
N GLY A 98 -8.81 -20.81 0.92
CA GLY A 98 -9.08 -22.05 1.64
C GLY A 98 -10.23 -22.86 1.04
N PRO A 99 -10.53 -24.04 1.61
CA PRO A 99 -11.68 -24.85 1.22
C PRO A 99 -12.98 -24.14 1.58
N GLU A 100 -14.06 -24.45 0.85
CA GLU A 100 -15.38 -23.89 1.15
C GLU A 100 -15.78 -24.13 2.62
N VAL A 101 -16.23 -23.06 3.28
CA VAL A 101 -16.70 -23.12 4.65
C VAL A 101 -18.19 -23.44 4.62
N GLY A 102 -18.60 -24.52 5.26
CA GLY A 102 -20.02 -24.84 5.43
C GLY A 102 -20.74 -23.81 6.32
N PHE A 103 -22.06 -23.95 6.46
CA PHE A 103 -22.83 -23.11 7.38
C PHE A 103 -22.34 -23.25 8.82
N THR A 104 -22.22 -22.12 9.49
CA THR A 104 -21.88 -22.03 10.92
C THR A 104 -22.82 -21.04 11.62
N GLY A 105 -22.89 -21.12 12.95
CA GLY A 105 -23.68 -20.19 13.75
C GLY A 105 -23.15 -18.76 13.64
N LEU A 106 -24.04 -17.80 13.41
CA LEU A 106 -23.73 -16.37 13.39
C LEU A 106 -24.06 -15.77 14.75
N VAL A 107 -23.08 -15.15 15.41
CA VAL A 107 -23.26 -14.49 16.71
C VAL A 107 -23.09 -12.98 16.54
N TYR A 108 -24.04 -12.20 17.04
CA TYR A 108 -23.92 -10.75 17.16
C TYR A 108 -23.75 -10.38 18.65
N PRO A 109 -22.51 -10.15 19.12
CA PRO A 109 -22.21 -10.08 20.55
C PRO A 109 -22.83 -8.86 21.26
N GLU A 110 -23.21 -7.81 20.52
CA GLU A 110 -23.83 -6.60 21.09
C GLU A 110 -25.33 -6.77 21.39
N ASN A 111 -25.95 -7.89 20.96
CA ASN A 111 -27.32 -8.25 21.32
C ASN A 111 -27.41 -9.74 21.71
N PRO A 112 -26.99 -10.10 22.93
CA PRO A 112 -26.94 -11.51 23.38
C PRO A 112 -28.32 -12.18 23.52
N GLY A 113 -29.43 -11.46 23.30
CA GLY A 113 -30.79 -11.97 23.52
C GLY A 113 -31.51 -12.55 22.29
N ASN A 114 -30.97 -12.41 21.08
CA ASN A 114 -31.61 -12.91 19.85
C ASN A 114 -30.60 -13.68 18.97
N SER A 115 -30.25 -14.89 19.39
CA SER A 115 -29.68 -15.89 18.48
C SER A 115 -30.84 -16.48 17.66
N ASN A 116 -30.83 -16.28 16.34
CA ASN A 116 -31.67 -17.06 15.42
C ASN A 116 -31.11 -18.47 15.28
#